data_AF-A0A496ACE0-F1
#
_entry.id   AF-A0A496ACE0-F1
#
_cell.length_a   1.000
_cell.length_b   1.000
_cell.length_c   1.000
_cell.angle_alpha   90.00
_cell.angle_beta   90.00
_cell.angle_gamma   90.00
#
_symmetry.space_group_name_H-M   'P 1'
#
loop_
_entity.id
_entity.type
_entity.pdbx_description
1 polymer ?
#
loop_
_entity_poly.entity_id
_entity_poly.type
_entity_poly.pdbx_seq_one_letter_code
_entity_poly.pdbx_strand_id
1 'polypeptide(L)'
;MNLLYKWDALLLIMGLMLYFTGCAPKVIPYSQSTDVPEPNEVAVAHYNWGMASAKDGNFDQAIMELHLAIQNEPGWVMPLFTLGVVYGNQGELDKAIQVWERATQLDVNFAKAHYNLAVAYLHKEEKARSIASLREAIRLDKEALSSAKVDPALEGIRNTPEFQELEQDTTTKQ
;
A
#
# COMPACT_ATOMS: atom_id res chain seq x y z
N MET A 1 45.72 15.22 36.98
CA MET A 1 44.96 16.16 36.13
C MET A 1 44.40 15.38 34.95
N ASN A 2 43.08 15.12 35.01
CA ASN A 2 42.14 14.68 33.97
C ASN A 2 42.38 13.39 33.17
N LEU A 3 42.14 12.22 33.80
CA LEU A 3 41.73 11.00 33.10
C LEU A 3 40.21 10.91 32.82
N LEU A 4 39.42 11.85 33.35
CA LEU A 4 37.96 11.91 33.14
C LEU A 4 37.55 12.38 31.72
N TYR A 5 38.44 13.03 30.97
CA TYR A 5 38.07 13.64 29.66
C TYR A 5 38.15 12.69 28.45
N LYS A 6 38.75 11.50 28.58
CA LYS A 6 38.97 10.60 27.42
C LYS A 6 37.74 9.76 27.05
N TRP A 7 36.85 9.49 28.00
CA TRP A 7 35.66 8.66 27.79
C TRP A 7 34.46 9.47 27.27
N ASP A 8 34.34 10.73 27.68
CA ASP A 8 33.26 11.63 27.23
C ASP A 8 33.38 11.99 25.73
N ALA A 9 34.60 12.16 25.24
CA ALA A 9 34.85 12.34 23.80
C ALA A 9 34.50 11.09 22.98
N LEU A 10 34.71 9.89 23.55
CA LEU A 10 34.41 8.63 22.88
C LEU A 10 32.89 8.38 22.80
N LEU A 11 32.14 8.77 23.83
CA LEU A 11 30.67 8.71 23.84
C LEU A 11 30.04 9.74 22.89
N LEU A 12 30.61 10.95 22.78
CA LEU A 12 30.20 11.95 21.78
C LEU A 12 30.47 11.47 20.36
N ILE A 13 31.62 10.86 20.10
CA ILE A 13 31.99 10.32 18.77
C ILE A 13 31.15 9.07 18.44
N MET A 14 30.86 8.20 19.41
CA MET A 14 29.93 7.06 19.21
C MET A 14 28.49 7.52 18.96
N GLY A 15 28.03 8.57 19.64
CA GLY A 15 26.73 9.20 19.37
C GLY A 15 26.64 9.84 17.97
N LEU A 16 27.71 10.48 17.51
CA LEU A 16 27.82 11.02 16.14
C LEU A 16 27.95 9.93 15.06
N MET A 17 28.60 8.80 15.36
CA MET A 17 28.68 7.65 14.44
C MET A 17 27.32 6.96 14.27
N LEU A 18 26.52 6.86 15.34
CA LEU A 18 25.13 6.36 15.27
C LEU A 18 24.20 7.31 14.51
N TYR A 19 24.51 8.61 14.49
CA TYR A 19 23.83 9.61 13.66
C TYR A 19 24.21 9.53 12.17
N PHE A 20 25.43 9.09 11.86
CA PHE A 20 25.95 8.98 10.48
C PHE A 20 25.75 7.62 9.81
N THR A 21 25.52 6.54 10.57
CA THR A 21 24.98 5.29 10.01
C THR A 21 23.48 5.43 9.81
N GLY A 22 23.10 6.45 9.05
CA GLY A 22 21.82 6.54 8.38
C GLY A 22 21.74 5.44 7.33
N CYS A 23 21.53 4.20 7.76
CA CYS A 23 20.61 3.33 7.04
C CYS A 23 19.23 3.96 7.21
N ALA A 24 18.98 5.07 6.52
CA ALA A 24 17.63 5.41 6.16
C ALA A 24 17.10 4.13 5.48
N PRO A 25 16.05 3.48 6.01
CA PRO A 25 15.40 2.41 5.27
C PRO A 25 15.12 3.00 3.90
N LYS A 26 15.58 2.34 2.84
CA LYS A 26 15.40 2.77 1.47
C LYS A 26 13.90 3.00 1.27
N VAL A 27 13.48 4.27 1.38
CA VAL A 27 12.09 4.66 1.19
C VAL A 27 11.78 4.31 -0.25
N ILE A 28 10.86 3.37 -0.46
CA ILE A 28 10.37 3.06 -1.79
C ILE A 28 9.62 4.33 -2.23
N PRO A 29 10.06 5.02 -3.30
CA PRO A 29 9.48 6.33 -3.64
C PRO A 29 7.97 6.20 -3.87
N TYR A 30 7.23 7.10 -3.22
CA TYR A 30 5.77 7.07 -3.13
C TYR A 30 5.07 7.42 -4.46
N SER A 31 5.74 8.11 -5.39
CA SER A 31 5.21 8.35 -6.74
C SER A 31 6.32 8.68 -7.74
N GLN A 32 6.03 8.55 -9.04
CA GLN A 32 6.88 9.08 -10.12
C GLN A 32 6.54 10.55 -10.48
N SER A 33 5.63 11.20 -9.75
CA SER A 33 5.21 12.57 -10.01
C SER A 33 5.90 13.56 -9.05
N THR A 34 6.61 14.53 -9.62
CA THR A 34 7.48 15.48 -8.91
C THR A 34 6.75 16.60 -8.14
N ASP A 35 5.41 16.58 -8.11
CA ASP A 35 4.59 17.71 -7.63
C ASP A 35 3.78 17.40 -6.36
N VAL A 36 3.86 16.17 -5.82
CA VAL A 36 3.20 15.81 -4.56
C VAL A 36 4.15 16.12 -3.40
N PRO A 37 3.73 16.93 -2.40
CA PRO A 37 4.55 17.17 -1.21
C PRO A 37 4.95 15.85 -0.55
N GLU A 38 6.22 15.74 -0.17
CA GLU A 38 6.69 14.59 0.60
C GLU A 38 5.86 14.44 1.88
N PRO A 39 5.38 13.23 2.22
CA PRO A 39 4.65 13.01 3.46
C PRO A 39 5.47 13.44 4.66
N ASN A 40 4.82 13.97 5.70
CA ASN A 40 5.57 14.37 6.88
C ASN A 40 6.32 13.19 7.53
N GLU A 41 7.49 13.48 8.12
CA GLU A 41 8.40 12.46 8.63
C GLU A 41 7.77 11.59 9.74
N VAL A 42 6.88 12.16 10.54
CA VAL A 42 6.17 11.44 11.62
C VAL A 42 5.24 10.38 11.01
N ALA A 43 4.49 10.73 9.97
CA ALA A 43 3.64 9.80 9.24
C ALA A 43 4.49 8.68 8.62
N VAL A 44 5.62 9.02 7.99
CA VAL A 44 6.54 8.04 7.39
C VAL A 44 7.08 7.06 8.43
N ALA A 45 7.45 7.54 9.62
CA ALA A 45 7.93 6.68 10.71
C ALA A 45 6.85 5.68 11.16
N HIS A 46 5.64 6.15 11.41
CA HIS A 46 4.49 5.29 11.75
C HIS A 46 4.17 4.30 10.63
N TYR A 47 4.17 4.72 9.37
CA TYR A 47 3.93 3.82 8.23
C TYR A 47 4.98 2.71 8.14
N ASN A 48 6.27 3.05 8.29
CA ASN A 48 7.35 2.07 8.25
C ASN A 48 7.23 1.05 9.39
N TRP A 49 6.85 1.50 10.60
CA TRP A 49 6.60 0.60 11.71
C TRP A 49 5.35 -0.26 11.48
N GLY A 50 4.29 0.32 10.92
CA GLY A 50 3.09 -0.43 10.53
C GLY A 50 3.39 -1.53 9.52
N MET A 51 4.19 -1.23 8.49
CA MET A 51 4.66 -2.21 7.52
C MET A 51 5.51 -3.32 8.16
N ALA A 52 6.47 -2.96 9.02
CA ALA A 52 7.31 -3.93 9.71
C ALA A 52 6.47 -4.87 10.59
N SER A 53 5.54 -4.29 11.36
CA SER A 53 4.63 -5.05 12.22
C SER A 53 3.72 -5.98 11.41
N ALA A 54 3.20 -5.54 10.26
CA ALA A 54 2.41 -6.37 9.37
C ALA A 54 3.21 -7.56 8.82
N LYS A 55 4.48 -7.33 8.46
CA LYS A 55 5.39 -8.38 7.99
C LYS A 55 5.69 -9.41 9.08
N ASP A 56 5.77 -8.97 10.32
CA ASP A 56 5.99 -9.83 11.49
C ASP A 56 4.69 -10.55 11.95
N GLY A 57 3.55 -10.29 11.30
CA GLY A 57 2.25 -10.86 11.66
C GLY A 57 1.57 -10.18 12.86
N ASN A 58 2.18 -9.12 13.40
CA ASN A 58 1.62 -8.31 14.49
C ASN A 58 0.58 -7.33 13.93
N PHE A 59 -0.56 -7.85 13.49
CA PHE A 59 -1.57 -7.07 12.77
C PHE A 59 -2.21 -5.96 13.60
N ASP A 60 -2.42 -6.16 14.91
CA ASP A 60 -2.99 -5.12 15.77
C ASP A 60 -2.07 -3.89 15.87
N GLN A 61 -0.76 -4.14 16.04
CA GLN A 61 0.25 -3.08 16.03
C GLN A 61 0.30 -2.41 14.64
N ALA A 62 0.27 -3.21 13.57
CA ALA A 62 0.28 -2.68 12.21
C ALA A 62 -0.90 -1.72 11.96
N ILE A 63 -2.10 -2.11 12.36
CA ILE A 63 -3.32 -1.30 12.24
C ILE A 63 -3.18 0.01 13.01
N MET A 64 -2.72 -0.05 14.27
CA MET A 64 -2.53 1.13 15.09
C MET A 64 -1.55 2.12 14.45
N GLU A 65 -0.37 1.64 14.04
CA GLU A 65 0.67 2.46 13.42
C GLU A 65 0.21 3.05 12.08
N LEU A 66 -0.48 2.28 11.25
CA LEU A 66 -1.04 2.77 9.98
C LEU A 66 -2.12 3.84 10.22
N HIS A 67 -2.94 3.72 11.25
CA HIS A 67 -3.89 4.76 11.63
C HIS A 67 -3.18 6.05 12.09
N LEU A 68 -2.09 5.94 12.86
CA LEU A 68 -1.28 7.10 13.24
C LEU A 68 -0.64 7.75 12.01
N ALA A 69 -0.17 6.99 11.03
CA ALA A 69 0.33 7.54 9.76
C ALA A 69 -0.76 8.33 9.01
N ILE A 70 -1.99 7.79 8.93
CA ILE A 70 -3.14 8.47 8.30
C ILE A 70 -3.51 9.75 9.05
N GLN A 71 -3.46 9.73 10.39
CA GLN A 71 -3.78 10.91 11.20
C GLN A 71 -2.77 12.04 11.02
N ASN A 72 -1.48 11.68 10.92
CA ASN A 72 -0.42 12.67 10.72
C ASN A 72 -0.43 13.19 9.28
N GLU A 73 -0.68 12.36 8.27
CA GLU A 73 -0.74 12.77 6.86
C GLU A 73 -2.00 12.23 6.15
N PRO A 74 -3.16 12.90 6.28
CA PRO A 74 -4.42 12.41 5.71
C PRO A 74 -4.45 12.31 4.17
N GLY A 75 -3.54 13.02 3.50
CA GLY A 75 -3.38 13.03 2.04
C GLY A 75 -2.50 11.89 1.50
N TRP A 76 -1.89 11.08 2.38
CA TRP A 76 -0.99 10.02 1.98
C TRP A 76 -1.74 8.69 1.76
N VAL A 77 -1.73 8.17 0.53
CA VAL A 77 -2.52 7.00 0.14
C VAL A 77 -1.95 5.67 0.65
N MET A 78 -0.62 5.58 0.83
CA MET A 78 0.03 4.29 1.14
C MET A 78 -0.44 3.67 2.47
N PRO A 79 -0.59 4.42 3.58
CA PRO A 79 -1.13 3.87 4.80
C PRO A 79 -2.52 3.26 4.64
N LEU A 80 -3.42 3.90 3.87
CA LEU A 80 -4.76 3.36 3.59
C LEU A 80 -4.69 2.06 2.79
N PHE A 81 -3.83 2.03 1.76
CA PHE A 81 -3.62 0.84 0.95
C PHE A 81 -3.10 -0.34 1.78
N THR A 82 -2.04 -0.10 2.55
CA THR A 82 -1.41 -1.10 3.40
C THR A 82 -2.37 -1.57 4.50
N LEU A 83 -3.17 -0.67 5.07
CA LEU A 83 -4.21 -1.03 6.03
C LEU A 83 -5.23 -1.99 5.43
N GLY A 84 -5.62 -1.80 4.17
CA GLY A 84 -6.51 -2.72 3.46
C GLY A 84 -5.88 -4.08 3.24
N VAL A 85 -4.58 -4.15 2.93
CA VAL A 85 -3.85 -5.42 2.82
C VAL A 85 -3.82 -6.15 4.17
N VAL A 86 -3.58 -5.43 5.27
CA VAL A 86 -3.60 -6.00 6.62
C VAL A 86 -4.97 -6.58 6.96
N TYR A 87 -6.05 -5.82 6.73
CA TYR A 87 -7.42 -6.32 6.95
C TYR A 87 -7.76 -7.51 6.05
N GLY A 88 -7.34 -7.49 4.78
CA GLY A 88 -7.52 -8.61 3.85
C GLY A 88 -6.85 -9.89 4.34
N ASN A 89 -5.62 -9.78 4.86
CA ASN A 89 -4.88 -10.92 5.43
C ASN A 89 -5.54 -11.48 6.70
N GLN A 90 -6.28 -10.64 7.45
CA GLN A 90 -7.08 -11.06 8.60
C GLN A 90 -8.47 -11.61 8.20
N GLY A 91 -8.83 -11.58 6.92
CA GLY A 91 -10.16 -11.98 6.43
C GLY A 91 -11.25 -10.92 6.65
N GLU A 92 -10.88 -9.73 7.13
CA GLU A 92 -11.78 -8.61 7.41
C GLU A 92 -12.11 -7.82 6.12
N LEU A 93 -12.70 -8.51 5.14
CA LEU A 93 -12.88 -8.00 3.77
C LEU A 93 -13.70 -6.69 3.73
N ASP A 94 -14.72 -6.53 4.57
CA ASP A 94 -15.51 -5.30 4.62
C ASP A 94 -14.70 -4.08 5.05
N LYS A 95 -13.73 -4.27 5.97
CA LYS A 95 -12.83 -3.20 6.39
C LYS A 95 -11.80 -2.91 5.31
N ALA A 96 -11.28 -3.96 4.66
CA ALA A 96 -10.33 -3.84 3.56
C ALA A 96 -10.92 -3.04 2.39
N ILE A 97 -12.17 -3.36 2.01
CA ILE A 97 -12.91 -2.64 0.97
C ILE A 97 -13.05 -1.16 1.33
N GLN A 98 -13.51 -0.83 2.54
CA GLN A 98 -13.70 0.56 2.96
C GLN A 98 -12.42 1.40 2.84
N VAL A 99 -11.28 0.87 3.28
CA VAL A 99 -10.01 1.63 3.23
C VAL A 99 -9.42 1.70 1.83
N TRP A 100 -9.61 0.68 0.99
CA TRP A 100 -9.21 0.76 -0.42
C TRP A 100 -10.11 1.69 -1.23
N GLU A 101 -11.43 1.72 -0.98
CA GLU A 101 -12.32 2.71 -1.59
C GLU A 101 -11.87 4.13 -1.23
N ARG A 102 -11.55 4.38 0.04
CA ARG A 102 -10.98 5.66 0.46
C ARG A 102 -9.66 5.95 -0.24
N ALA A 103 -8.80 4.96 -0.45
CA ALA A 103 -7.55 5.13 -1.21
C ALA A 103 -7.83 5.55 -2.67
N THR A 104 -8.81 4.92 -3.34
CA THR A 104 -9.19 5.29 -4.72
C THR A 104 -9.86 6.66 -4.83
N GLN A 105 -10.51 7.13 -3.75
CA GLN A 105 -11.07 8.49 -3.69
C GLN A 105 -9.98 9.54 -3.49
N LEU A 106 -8.92 9.20 -2.75
CA LEU A 106 -7.81 10.09 -2.46
C LEU A 106 -6.82 10.18 -3.63
N ASP A 107 -6.54 9.06 -4.28
CA ASP A 107 -5.79 9.00 -5.53
C ASP A 107 -6.58 8.19 -6.58
N VAL A 108 -7.19 8.94 -7.50
CA VAL A 108 -8.01 8.40 -8.60
C VAL A 108 -7.20 7.60 -9.63
N ASN A 109 -5.86 7.65 -9.57
CA ASN A 109 -4.97 6.90 -10.46
C ASN A 109 -4.33 5.69 -9.78
N PHE A 110 -4.81 5.31 -8.59
CA PHE A 110 -4.18 4.26 -7.79
C PHE A 110 -4.66 2.85 -8.18
N ALA A 111 -4.15 2.36 -9.31
CA ALA A 111 -4.54 1.08 -9.93
C ALA A 111 -4.52 -0.13 -8.96
N LYS A 112 -3.54 -0.18 -8.04
CA LYS A 112 -3.38 -1.27 -7.08
C LYS A 112 -4.55 -1.40 -6.12
N ALA A 113 -5.15 -0.30 -5.68
CA ALA A 113 -6.32 -0.35 -4.82
C ALA A 113 -7.55 -0.87 -5.58
N HIS A 114 -7.73 -0.46 -6.84
CA HIS A 114 -8.78 -1.00 -7.70
C HIS A 114 -8.64 -2.50 -7.93
N TYR A 115 -7.42 -3.00 -8.13
CA TYR A 115 -7.16 -4.44 -8.26
C TYR A 115 -7.53 -5.21 -6.98
N ASN A 116 -7.09 -4.72 -5.81
CA ASN A 116 -7.42 -5.35 -4.53
C ASN A 116 -8.92 -5.31 -4.21
N LEU A 117 -9.61 -4.22 -4.59
CA LEU A 117 -11.07 -4.15 -4.53
C LEU A 117 -11.71 -5.21 -5.41
N ALA A 118 -11.21 -5.43 -6.63
CA ALA A 118 -11.75 -6.46 -7.52
C ALA A 118 -11.67 -7.86 -6.89
N VAL A 119 -10.52 -8.19 -6.29
CA VAL A 119 -10.29 -9.44 -5.57
C VAL A 119 -11.24 -9.57 -4.37
N ALA A 120 -11.32 -8.54 -3.52
CA ALA A 120 -12.16 -8.58 -2.33
C ALA A 120 -13.65 -8.65 -2.66
N TYR A 121 -14.12 -7.91 -3.66
CA TYR A 121 -15.50 -8.00 -4.12
C TYR A 121 -15.84 -9.39 -4.65
N LEU A 122 -14.91 -10.06 -5.35
CA LEU A 122 -15.15 -11.41 -5.82
C LEU A 122 -15.19 -12.44 -4.68
N HIS A 123 -14.33 -12.31 -3.68
CA HIS A 123 -14.40 -13.14 -2.46
C HIS A 123 -15.73 -12.97 -1.72
N LYS A 124 -16.38 -11.81 -1.86
CA LYS A 124 -17.73 -11.54 -1.35
C LYS A 124 -18.85 -11.93 -2.31
N GLU A 125 -18.54 -12.61 -3.42
CA GLU A 125 -19.47 -12.96 -4.50
C GLU A 125 -20.12 -11.76 -5.22
N GLU A 126 -19.61 -10.55 -5.01
CA GLU A 126 -20.08 -9.31 -5.63
C GLU A 126 -19.45 -9.14 -7.03
N LYS A 127 -19.70 -10.09 -7.94
CA LYS A 127 -19.06 -10.20 -9.27
C LYS A 127 -19.13 -8.92 -10.10
N ALA A 128 -20.27 -8.24 -10.11
CA ALA A 128 -20.45 -7.00 -10.88
C ALA A 128 -19.52 -5.88 -10.39
N ARG A 129 -19.34 -5.75 -9.07
CA ARG A 129 -18.41 -4.78 -8.49
C ARG A 129 -16.97 -5.18 -8.74
N SER A 130 -16.67 -6.49 -8.67
CA SER A 130 -15.35 -7.01 -9.01
C SER A 130 -14.92 -6.62 -10.43
N ILE A 131 -15.77 -6.87 -11.43
CA ILE A 131 -15.52 -6.49 -12.83
C ILE A 131 -15.35 -4.98 -12.98
N ALA A 132 -16.19 -4.18 -12.32
CA ALA A 132 -16.09 -2.72 -12.38
C ALA A 132 -14.76 -2.21 -11.81
N SER A 133 -14.32 -2.73 -10.66
CA SER A 133 -13.03 -2.38 -10.06
C SER A 133 -11.87 -2.86 -10.93
N LEU A 134 -11.94 -4.07 -11.50
CA LEU A 134 -10.90 -4.59 -12.37
C LEU A 134 -10.77 -3.77 -13.67
N ARG A 135 -11.90 -3.35 -14.26
CA ARG A 135 -11.91 -2.46 -15.43
C ARG A 135 -11.13 -1.17 -15.15
N GLU A 136 -11.33 -0.58 -13.97
CA GLU A 136 -10.63 0.64 -13.59
C GLU A 136 -9.14 0.40 -13.35
N ALA A 137 -8.78 -0.73 -12.70
CA ALA A 137 -7.37 -1.13 -12.57
C ALA A 137 -6.69 -1.26 -13.94
N ILE A 138 -7.34 -1.90 -14.91
CA ILE A 138 -6.83 -2.08 -16.29
C ILE A 138 -6.74 -0.75 -17.04
N ARG A 139 -7.70 0.16 -16.83
CA ARG A 139 -7.69 1.49 -17.44
C ARG A 139 -6.47 2.30 -17.00
N LEU A 140 -6.11 2.18 -15.72
CA LEU A 140 -4.99 2.89 -15.10
C LEU A 140 -3.65 2.20 -15.36
N ASP A 141 -3.62 0.87 -15.31
CA ASP A 141 -2.45 0.04 -15.56
C ASP A 141 -2.84 -1.18 -16.39
N LYS A 142 -2.43 -1.19 -17.66
CA LYS A 142 -2.77 -2.27 -18.60
C LYS A 142 -2.20 -3.63 -18.16
N GLU A 143 -1.13 -3.66 -17.37
CA GLU A 143 -0.55 -4.91 -16.86
C GLU A 143 -1.50 -5.64 -15.91
N ALA A 144 -2.46 -4.92 -15.29
CA ALA A 144 -3.47 -5.50 -14.42
C ALA A 144 -4.31 -6.58 -15.13
N LEU A 145 -4.52 -6.48 -16.46
CA LEU A 145 -5.22 -7.51 -17.21
C LEU A 145 -4.40 -8.82 -17.25
N SER A 146 -3.11 -8.70 -17.54
CA SER A 146 -2.20 -9.85 -17.56
C SER A 146 -2.15 -10.53 -16.20
N SER A 147 -2.10 -9.75 -15.11
CA SER A 147 -2.20 -10.27 -13.74
C SER A 147 -3.52 -10.98 -13.48
N ALA A 148 -4.65 -10.37 -13.85
CA ALA A 148 -5.98 -10.93 -13.60
C ALA A 148 -6.24 -12.26 -14.32
N LYS A 149 -5.63 -12.47 -15.48
CA LYS A 149 -5.76 -13.72 -16.26
C LYS A 149 -5.13 -14.93 -15.55
N VAL A 150 -4.11 -14.70 -14.73
CA VAL A 150 -3.38 -15.76 -14.03
C VAL A 150 -3.67 -15.83 -12.54
N ASP A 151 -4.27 -14.78 -11.96
CA ASP A 151 -4.58 -14.71 -10.53
C ASP A 151 -5.70 -15.70 -10.14
N PRO A 152 -5.42 -16.69 -9.27
CA PRO A 152 -6.43 -17.63 -8.77
C PRO A 152 -7.62 -16.95 -8.12
N ALA A 153 -7.41 -15.81 -7.45
CA ALA A 153 -8.48 -15.09 -6.76
C ALA A 153 -9.54 -14.57 -7.71
N LEU A 154 -9.19 -14.36 -8.99
CA LEU A 154 -10.08 -13.87 -10.04
C LEU A 154 -10.63 -14.98 -10.96
N GLU A 155 -10.35 -16.26 -10.68
CA GLU A 155 -10.80 -17.37 -11.51
C GLU A 155 -12.32 -17.37 -11.75
N GLY A 156 -13.09 -17.05 -10.71
CA GLY A 156 -14.55 -17.06 -10.73
C GLY A 156 -15.21 -16.10 -11.72
N ILE A 157 -14.45 -15.18 -12.33
CA ILE A 157 -14.94 -14.23 -13.34
C ILE A 157 -14.31 -14.41 -14.73
N ARG A 158 -13.20 -15.16 -14.89
CA ARG A 158 -12.44 -15.20 -16.15
C ARG A 158 -13.23 -15.72 -17.36
N ASN A 159 -14.19 -16.62 -17.13
CA ASN A 159 -15.02 -17.21 -18.18
C ASN A 159 -16.34 -16.46 -18.44
N THR A 160 -16.51 -15.28 -17.82
CA THR A 160 -17.73 -14.48 -17.98
C THR A 160 -17.65 -13.62 -19.25
N PRO A 161 -18.78 -13.35 -19.93
CA PRO A 161 -18.82 -12.42 -21.06
C PRO A 161 -18.23 -11.04 -20.71
N GLU A 162 -18.48 -10.57 -19.49
CA GLU A 162 -18.00 -9.28 -19.01
C GLU A 162 -16.47 -9.25 -18.90
N PHE A 163 -15.83 -10.35 -18.49
CA PHE A 163 -14.37 -10.43 -18.48
C PHE A 163 -13.78 -10.49 -19.90
N GLN A 164 -14.43 -11.22 -20.82
CA GLN A 164 -14.03 -11.28 -22.23
C GLN A 164 -14.12 -9.91 -22.91
N GLU A 165 -15.10 -9.08 -22.54
CA GLU A 165 -15.20 -7.69 -23.00
C GLU A 165 -13.97 -6.87 -22.57
N LEU A 166 -13.48 -7.04 -21.33
CA LEU A 166 -12.25 -6.37 -20.87
C LEU A 166 -11.02 -6.74 -21.73
N GLU A 167 -10.95 -7.98 -22.23
CA GLU A 167 -9.87 -8.43 -23.12
C GLU A 167 -9.97 -7.82 -24.53
N GLN A 168 -11.19 -7.68 -25.06
CA GLN A 168 -11.41 -7.11 -26.38
C GLN A 168 -11.16 -5.59 -26.40
N ASP A 169 -11.59 -4.89 -25.34
CA ASP A 169 -11.41 -3.45 -25.19
C ASP A 169 -9.94 -3.03 -25.11
N THR A 170 -9.09 -3.88 -24.52
CA THR A 170 -7.64 -3.63 -24.40
C THR A 170 -6.90 -3.92 -25.70
N THR A 171 -7.38 -4.87 -26.52
CA THR A 171 -6.76 -5.27 -27.79
C THR A 171 -7.07 -4.30 -28.93
N THR A 172 -8.26 -3.69 -28.93
CA THR A 172 -8.71 -2.79 -30.02
C THR A 172 -8.11 -1.37 -29.94
N LYS A 173 -7.52 -1.00 -28.80
CA LYS A 173 -6.92 0.33 -28.54
C LYS A 173 -5.39 0.35 -28.68
N GLN A 174 -4.79 -0.66 -29.31
CA GLN A 174 -3.36 -0.76 -29.63
C GLN A 174 -3.16 -0.61 -31.14
#